data_AF-A0A7C1NU31-F1
#
_entry.id   AF-A0A7C1NU31-F1
#
_cell.length_a   1.000
_cell.length_b   1.000
_cell.length_c   1.000
_cell.angle_alpha   90.00
_cell.angle_beta   90.00
_cell.angle_gamma   90.00
#
_symmetry.space_group_name_H-M   'P 1'
#
loop_
_entity.id
_entity.type
_entity.pdbx_description
1 polymer ?
#
loop_
_entity_poly.entity_id
_entity_poly.type
_entity_poly.pdbx_seq_one_letter_code
_entity_poly.pdbx_strand_id
1 'polypeptide(L)'
;MVEVRFACIPSVAGVECSLDGAVQFSNESGIASFMGISQGAHSYSVKAPAGWVFVSGEDTFKRPLPSSGTTIIEWLPIPGQPWPEANPWMMMFTFKEGIAPEPPTVPAGFIEKIVTAGIIGSILIWLGFRQ
;
A
#
# COMPACT_ATOMS: atom_id res chain seq x y z
N MET A 1 -1.34 25.51 -6.01
CA MET A 1 -1.23 24.22 -5.29
C MET A 1 -1.71 23.14 -6.21
N VAL A 2 -1.22 21.91 -6.07
CA VAL A 2 -1.49 20.81 -7.01
C VAL A 2 -2.30 19.73 -6.32
N GLU A 3 -3.14 19.04 -7.08
CA GLU A 3 -3.68 17.75 -6.65
C GLU A 3 -2.72 16.65 -7.07
N VAL A 4 -2.32 15.77 -6.15
CA VAL A 4 -1.51 14.58 -6.42
C VAL A 4 -2.36 13.35 -6.23
N ARG A 5 -2.41 12.48 -7.23
CA ARG A 5 -3.13 11.21 -7.21
C ARG A 5 -2.16 10.05 -7.30
N PHE A 6 -2.30 9.14 -6.34
CA PHE A 6 -1.59 7.87 -6.31
C PHE A 6 -2.53 6.84 -6.93
N ALA A 7 -2.11 6.27 -8.07
CA ALA A 7 -2.85 5.26 -8.81
C ALA A 7 -2.19 3.90 -8.61
N CYS A 8 -2.83 3.03 -7.84
CA CYS A 8 -2.42 1.65 -7.62
C CYS A 8 -2.93 0.77 -8.76
N ILE A 9 -2.02 0.07 -9.44
CA ILE A 9 -2.32 -0.79 -10.59
C ILE A 9 -1.86 -2.22 -10.28
N PRO A 10 -2.71 -3.25 -10.44
CA PRO A 10 -4.15 -3.17 -10.71
C PRO A 10 -4.87 -2.40 -9.58
N SER A 11 -6.12 -1.97 -9.77
CA SER A 11 -6.88 -1.21 -8.76
C SER A 11 -6.95 -1.97 -7.42
N VAL A 12 -6.04 -1.66 -6.50
CA VAL A 12 -5.95 -2.26 -5.16
C VAL A 12 -6.51 -1.29 -4.14
N ALA A 13 -7.53 -1.71 -3.38
CA ALA A 13 -8.06 -0.96 -2.25
C ALA A 13 -7.23 -1.18 -0.98
N GLY A 14 -7.17 -0.17 -0.11
CA GLY A 14 -6.51 -0.28 1.20
C GLY A 14 -4.98 -0.18 1.18
N VAL A 15 -4.39 0.29 0.07
CA VAL A 15 -2.98 0.67 0.02
C VAL A 15 -2.79 1.93 0.87
N GLU A 16 -1.85 1.89 1.81
CA GLU A 16 -1.51 3.04 2.65
C GLU A 16 -0.51 3.92 1.88
N CYS A 17 -0.97 5.09 1.44
CA CYS A 17 -0.19 6.10 0.73
C CYS A 17 0.07 7.26 1.68
N SER A 18 1.32 7.69 1.82
CA SER A 18 1.72 8.86 2.60
C SER A 18 2.42 9.87 1.71
N LEU A 19 2.12 11.15 1.91
CA LEU A 19 2.77 12.28 1.28
C LEU A 19 2.98 13.38 2.32
N ASP A 20 4.24 13.74 2.58
CA ASP A 20 4.69 14.70 3.61
C ASP A 20 4.09 14.47 5.01
N GLY A 21 3.82 13.20 5.33
CA GLY A 21 3.21 12.80 6.60
C GLY A 21 1.69 12.77 6.60
N ALA A 22 1.02 13.26 5.54
CA ALA A 22 -0.41 13.03 5.34
C ALA A 22 -0.62 11.61 4.81
N VAL A 23 -1.42 10.80 5.51
CA VAL A 23 -1.73 9.42 5.12
C VAL A 23 -3.13 9.35 4.52
N GLN A 24 -3.27 8.67 3.39
CA GLN A 24 -4.52 8.36 2.70
C GLN A 24 -4.53 6.90 2.28
N PHE A 25 -5.71 6.28 2.27
CA PHE A 25 -5.87 4.91 1.79
C PHE A 25 -6.46 4.91 0.38
N SER A 26 -5.98 4.01 -0.48
CA SER A 26 -6.56 3.83 -1.81
C SER A 26 -8.00 3.32 -1.73
N ASN A 27 -8.87 3.89 -2.57
CA ASN A 27 -10.26 3.45 -2.71
C ASN A 27 -10.38 2.15 -3.55
N GLU A 28 -11.60 1.69 -3.81
CA GLU A 28 -11.87 0.51 -4.66
C GLU A 28 -11.36 0.66 -6.10
N SER A 29 -11.15 1.89 -6.57
CA SER A 29 -10.54 2.17 -7.88
C SER A 29 -9.00 2.16 -7.83
N GLY A 30 -8.40 1.95 -6.65
CA GLY A 30 -6.97 2.02 -6.43
C GLY A 30 -6.41 3.45 -6.40
N ILE A 31 -7.25 4.45 -6.12
CA ILE A 31 -6.83 5.86 -6.16
C ILE A 31 -6.82 6.45 -4.76
N ALA A 32 -5.72 7.13 -4.41
CA ALA A 32 -5.64 8.03 -3.25
C ALA A 32 -5.28 9.44 -3.72
N SER A 33 -6.01 10.46 -3.26
CA SER A 33 -5.86 11.84 -3.74
C SER A 33 -5.42 12.77 -2.60
N PHE A 34 -4.44 13.62 -2.88
CA PHE A 34 -3.88 14.62 -1.99
C PHE A 34 -4.07 16.00 -2.62
N MET A 35 -4.80 16.88 -1.95
CA MET A 35 -5.03 18.24 -2.44
C MET A 35 -4.13 19.24 -1.72
N GLY A 36 -3.85 20.37 -2.37
CA GLY A 36 -3.16 21.48 -1.71
C GLY A 36 -1.63 21.31 -1.65
N ILE A 37 -1.06 20.40 -2.43
CA ILE A 37 0.38 20.11 -2.39
C ILE A 37 1.16 21.26 -3.04
N SER A 38 2.21 21.71 -2.35
CA SER A 38 3.13 22.73 -2.88
C SER A 38 4.02 22.13 -3.97
N GLN A 39 4.78 22.98 -4.67
CA GLN A 39 5.82 22.48 -5.55
C GLN A 39 7.11 22.31 -4.75
N GLY A 40 7.93 21.35 -5.16
CA GLY A 40 9.24 21.11 -4.58
C GLY A 40 9.49 19.64 -4.26
N ALA A 41 10.42 19.40 -3.35
CA ALA A 41 10.73 18.06 -2.87
C ALA A 41 9.72 17.64 -1.81
N HIS A 42 9.11 16.48 -2.02
CA HIS A 42 8.09 15.91 -1.16
C HIS A 42 8.44 14.47 -0.81
N SER A 43 8.28 14.10 0.45
CA SER A 43 8.56 12.75 0.93
C SER A 43 7.31 11.91 0.82
N TYR A 44 7.41 10.76 0.17
CA TYR A 44 6.28 9.86 -0.01
C TYR A 44 6.62 8.45 0.45
N SER A 45 5.61 7.72 0.89
CA SER A 45 5.70 6.28 1.14
C SER A 45 4.43 5.58 0.71
N VAL A 46 4.57 4.35 0.22
CA VAL A 46 3.47 3.53 -0.24
C VAL A 46 3.67 2.13 0.32
N LYS A 47 2.67 1.65 1.04
CA LYS A 47 2.70 0.35 1.68
C LYS A 47 1.53 -0.49 1.16
N ALA A 48 1.91 -1.59 0.52
CA ALA A 48 0.95 -2.56 0.00
C ALA A 48 0.14 -3.21 1.15
N PRO A 49 -1.15 -3.50 0.93
CA PRO A 49 -1.95 -4.27 1.88
C PRO A 49 -1.49 -5.74 1.91
N ALA A 50 -2.01 -6.50 2.88
CA ALA A 50 -1.71 -7.93 2.99
C ALA A 50 -2.09 -8.68 1.70
N GLY A 51 -1.22 -9.58 1.24
CA GLY A 51 -1.40 -10.30 -0.02
C GLY A 51 -1.02 -9.51 -1.27
N TRP A 52 -0.45 -8.30 -1.13
CA TRP A 52 0.05 -7.51 -2.25
C TRP A 52 1.52 -7.15 -2.06
N VAL A 53 2.25 -7.10 -3.17
CA VAL A 53 3.67 -6.77 -3.21
C VAL A 53 3.88 -5.65 -4.20
N PHE A 54 4.57 -4.61 -3.76
CA PHE A 54 5.02 -3.52 -4.61
C PHE A 54 6.02 -4.04 -5.66
N VAL A 55 5.84 -3.66 -6.92
CA VAL A 55 6.70 -4.06 -8.04
C VAL A 55 7.54 -2.88 -8.51
N SER A 56 6.88 -1.79 -8.87
CA SER A 56 7.51 -0.59 -9.40
C SER A 56 6.56 0.59 -9.24
N GLY A 57 7.10 1.81 -9.22
CA GLY A 57 6.32 3.03 -9.28
C GLY A 57 6.89 3.94 -10.35
N GLU A 58 6.06 4.81 -10.90
CA GLU A 58 6.42 5.80 -11.89
C GLU A 58 5.62 7.08 -11.67
N ASP A 59 6.22 8.23 -11.92
CA ASP A 59 5.49 9.50 -11.91
C ASP A 59 4.99 9.90 -13.31
N THR A 60 4.42 11.10 -13.41
CA THR A 60 3.89 11.64 -14.67
C THR A 60 4.96 11.75 -15.77
N PHE A 61 6.25 11.86 -15.42
CA PHE A 61 7.36 11.87 -16.38
C PHE A 61 8.01 10.50 -16.57
N LYS A 62 7.39 9.42 -16.07
CA LYS A 62 7.93 8.07 -16.08
C LYS A 62 9.24 7.94 -15.34
N ARG A 63 9.48 8.81 -14.35
CA ARG A 63 10.63 8.68 -13.45
C ARG A 63 10.32 7.54 -12.48
N PRO A 64 11.25 6.59 -12.27
CA PRO A 64 11.02 5.47 -11.38
C PRO A 64 10.87 5.94 -9.93
N LEU A 65 9.78 5.55 -9.30
CA LEU A 65 9.46 5.79 -7.90
C LEU A 65 9.65 4.48 -7.12
N PRO A 66 10.57 4.40 -6.14
CA PRO A 66 10.58 3.31 -5.16
C PRO A 66 9.32 3.32 -4.28
N SER A 67 9.12 2.27 -3.46
CA SER A 67 8.00 2.17 -2.51
C SER A 67 8.00 3.27 -1.44
N SER A 68 9.14 3.89 -1.18
CA SER A 68 9.26 5.08 -0.35
C SER A 68 10.48 5.88 -0.77
N GLY A 69 10.39 7.20 -0.68
CA GLY A 69 11.49 8.07 -1.07
C GLY A 69 11.09 9.53 -1.09
N THR A 70 11.92 10.33 -1.74
CA THR A 70 11.64 11.73 -2.01
C THR A 70 11.42 11.89 -3.50
N THR A 71 10.28 12.47 -3.86
CA THR A 71 9.95 12.82 -5.24
C THR A 71 9.90 14.33 -5.38
N ILE A 72 10.18 14.83 -6.58
CA ILE A 72 10.13 16.26 -6.87
C ILE A 72 8.87 16.51 -7.68
N ILE A 73 7.92 17.20 -7.05
CA ILE A 73 6.69 17.66 -7.69
C ILE A 73 7.00 19.04 -8.25
N GLU A 74 7.27 19.09 -9.55
CA GLU A 74 7.58 20.31 -10.28
C GLU A 74 6.52 20.57 -11.33
N TRP A 75 6.13 21.81 -11.59
CA TRP A 75 5.32 22.06 -12.78
C TRP A 75 6.21 22.07 -14.02
N LEU A 76 6.04 21.09 -14.92
CA LEU A 76 6.41 21.31 -16.32
C LEU A 76 5.16 21.76 -17.09
N PRO A 77 5.14 22.99 -17.63
CA PRO A 77 4.13 23.38 -18.59
C PRO A 77 4.32 22.54 -19.86
N ILE A 78 3.46 21.55 -20.06
CA ILE A 78 3.43 20.79 -21.31
C ILE A 78 2.81 21.71 -22.37
N PRO A 79 3.52 22.07 -23.44
CA PRO A 79 2.96 22.93 -24.48
C PRO A 79 1.67 22.31 -25.05
N GLY A 80 0.56 23.03 -24.97
CA GLY A 80 -0.74 22.59 -25.49
C GLY A 80 -1.65 21.83 -24.51
N GLN A 81 -1.26 21.66 -23.24
CA GLN A 81 -2.18 21.19 -22.19
C GLN A 81 -2.80 22.36 -21.39
N PRO A 82 -4.05 22.21 -20.90
CA PRO A 82 -4.68 23.21 -20.03
C PRO A 82 -3.85 23.43 -18.75
N TRP A 83 -4.03 24.59 -18.13
CA TRP A 83 -3.24 25.00 -16.97
C TRP A 83 -3.25 23.92 -15.87
N PRO A 84 -2.10 23.67 -15.21
CA PRO A 84 -1.90 22.60 -14.22
C PRO A 84 -2.92 22.52 -13.09
N GLU A 85 -3.58 23.61 -12.71
CA GLU A 85 -4.66 23.58 -11.71
C GLU A 85 -5.87 22.73 -12.15
N ALA A 86 -6.00 22.48 -13.45
CA ALA A 86 -7.02 21.62 -14.02
C ALA A 86 -6.63 20.13 -14.08
N ASN A 87 -5.33 19.80 -13.95
CA ASN A 87 -4.82 18.44 -14.15
C ASN A 87 -4.07 17.91 -12.91
N PRO A 88 -4.54 16.81 -12.30
CA PRO A 88 -3.87 16.23 -11.15
C PRO A 88 -2.53 15.59 -11.55
N TRP A 89 -1.52 15.73 -10.69
CA TRP A 89 -0.26 15.00 -10.78
C TRP A 89 -0.51 13.52 -10.54
N MET A 90 -0.10 12.64 -11.44
CA MET A 90 -0.30 11.21 -11.25
C MET A 90 1.01 10.50 -10.91
N MET A 91 0.97 9.69 -9.85
CA MET A 91 1.99 8.73 -9.47
C MET A 91 1.39 7.34 -9.58
N MET A 92 1.85 6.55 -10.53
CA MET A 92 1.42 5.17 -10.74
C MET A 92 2.29 4.23 -9.92
N PHE A 93 1.67 3.35 -9.13
CA PHE A 93 2.34 2.31 -8.38
C PHE A 93 1.79 0.97 -8.82
N THR A 94 2.66 0.13 -9.36
CA THR A 94 2.36 -1.22 -9.80
C THR A 94 2.55 -2.20 -8.65
N PHE A 95 1.52 -2.99 -8.41
CA PHE A 95 1.48 -4.07 -7.44
C PHE A 95 1.22 -5.40 -8.15
N LYS A 96 1.62 -6.46 -7.49
CA LYS A 96 1.23 -7.83 -7.82
C LYS A 96 0.65 -8.48 -6.59
N GLU A 97 -0.27 -9.42 -6.78
CA GLU A 97 -0.67 -10.30 -5.69
C GLU A 97 0.59 -11.04 -5.21
N GLY A 98 0.95 -10.79 -3.96
CA GLY A 98 1.88 -11.64 -3.24
C GLY A 98 1.09 -12.79 -2.66
N ILE A 99 1.66 -13.99 -2.68
CA ILE A 99 1.15 -15.07 -1.85
C ILE A 99 1.18 -14.53 -0.41
N ALA A 100 0.01 -14.19 0.15
CA ALA A 100 -0.09 -14.01 1.59
C ALA A 100 0.52 -15.27 2.20
N PRO A 101 1.44 -15.20 3.19
CA PRO A 101 1.86 -16.42 3.86
C PRO A 101 0.57 -17.08 4.32
N GLU A 102 0.29 -18.25 3.75
CA GLU A 102 -0.88 -19.04 4.08
C GLU A 102 -0.91 -19.06 5.62
N PRO A 103 -2.03 -18.70 6.27
CA PRO A 103 -2.11 -18.92 7.71
C PRO A 103 -1.68 -20.36 7.93
N PRO A 104 -0.73 -20.66 8.84
CA PRO A 104 -0.15 -21.99 8.92
C PRO A 104 -1.29 -22.99 9.03
N THR A 105 -1.51 -23.74 7.94
CA THR A 105 -2.58 -24.73 7.88
C THR A 105 -2.19 -25.80 8.86
N VAL A 106 -2.66 -25.68 10.10
CA VAL A 106 -2.48 -26.71 11.12
C VAL A 106 -3.18 -27.93 10.54
N PRO A 107 -2.46 -29.01 10.18
CA PRO A 107 -3.12 -30.18 9.64
C PRO A 107 -4.07 -30.69 10.73
N ALA A 108 -5.34 -30.92 10.36
CA ALA A 108 -6.43 -31.29 11.27
C ALA A 108 -6.20 -32.56 12.11
N GLY A 109 -5.05 -33.23 11.96
CA GLY A 109 -4.60 -34.36 12.77
C GLY A 109 -3.44 -34.07 13.74
N PHE A 110 -2.94 -32.83 13.86
CA PHE A 110 -1.79 -32.55 14.74
C PHE A 110 -2.15 -32.56 16.23
N ILE A 111 -3.43 -32.35 16.58
CA ILE A 111 -3.89 -32.39 17.98
C ILE A 111 -3.90 -33.83 18.53
N GLU A 112 -4.22 -34.85 17.71
CA GLU A 112 -4.28 -36.23 18.20
C GLU A 112 -2.90 -36.83 18.52
N LYS A 113 -1.82 -36.38 17.88
CA LYS A 113 -0.47 -36.90 18.16
C LYS A 113 0.18 -36.35 19.44
N ILE A 114 -0.30 -35.21 19.95
CA ILE A 114 0.25 -34.62 21.18
C ILE A 114 -0.29 -35.31 22.45
N VAL A 115 -1.48 -35.93 22.39
CA VAL A 115 -2.07 -36.58 23.57
C VAL A 115 -1.42 -37.93 23.89
N THR A 116 -0.83 -38.62 22.91
CA THR A 116 -0.17 -39.93 23.12
C THR A 116 1.28 -39.81 23.60
N ALA A 117 1.94 -38.67 23.37
CA ALA A 117 3.29 -38.39 23.86
C ALA A 117 3.20 -37.49 25.10
N GLY A 118 2.95 -38.10 26.27
CA GLY A 118 2.72 -37.44 27.55
C GLY A 118 3.72 -36.34 27.91
N ILE A 119 3.39 -35.11 27.54
CA ILE A 119 3.95 -33.88 28.09
C ILE A 119 2.79 -33.10 28.68
N ILE A 120 2.42 -33.48 29.89
CA ILE A 120 1.62 -32.66 30.81
C ILE A 120 2.52 -31.48 31.18
N GLY A 121 2.24 -30.31 30.64
CA GLY A 121 3.04 -29.13 30.92
C GLY A 121 2.54 -27.87 30.22
N SER A 122 1.46 -27.30 30.76
CA SER A 122 1.23 -25.85 30.75
C SER A 122 1.11 -25.14 29.40
N ILE A 123 -0.06 -25.19 28.75
CA ILE A 123 -0.69 -24.05 28.06
C ILE A 123 -2.20 -24.22 28.25
N LEU A 124 -2.63 -24.10 29.50
CA LEU A 124 -3.96 -23.55 29.79
C LEU A 124 -3.71 -22.06 30.01
N ILE A 125 -4.61 -21.24 29.47
CA ILE A 125 -4.78 -19.79 29.62
C ILE A 125 -4.68 -19.08 28.26
N TRP A 126 -5.75 -18.37 27.94
CA TRP A 126 -5.89 -17.36 26.87
C TRP A 126 -6.44 -17.78 25.51
N LEU A 127 -7.66 -18.34 25.47
CA LEU A 127 -8.66 -17.87 24.51
C LEU A 127 -10.06 -18.12 25.06
N GLY A 128 -10.49 -17.17 25.91
CA GLY A 128 -11.89 -16.99 26.25
C GLY A 128 -12.63 -16.49 25.04
N PHE A 129 -13.37 -17.38 24.37
CA PHE A 129 -14.40 -16.97 23.42
C PHE A 129 -15.68 -16.67 24.21
N ARG A 130 -15.94 -15.37 24.39
CA ARG A 130 -17.23 -14.84 24.83
C ARG A 130 -18.22 -14.94 23.68
N GLN A 131 -19.39 -15.47 24.02
CA GLN A 131 -20.72 -15.45 23.38
C GLN A 131 -20.87 -16.13 22.02
#